data_AF-A0A9K3GP46-F1
#
_entry.id   AF-A0A9K3GP46-F1
#
_cell.length_a   1.000
_cell.length_b   1.000
_cell.length_c   1.000
_cell.angle_alpha   90.00
_cell.angle_beta   90.00
_cell.angle_gamma   90.00
#
_symmetry.space_group_name_H-M   'P 1'
#
loop_
_entity.id
_entity.type
_entity.pdbx_description
1 polymer ?
#
loop_
_entity_poly.entity_id
_entity_poly.type
_entity_poly.pdbx_seq_one_letter_code
_entity_poly.pdbx_strand_id
1 'polypeptide(L)'
;ADNGIGVAFGLAIITDKTLKTGRIEVFITKDEETTMEGAIRMSPDLLKCQYLVNCDSEDFGIITIGSAGGFDSNFNFKAEPETVEGDLVTVKVSKLTGGHSGCDIHFYRANAVKVITRLLQKLQPSGIVSMEAGNAPNAIPLSAEAVVICDK
;
A
#
# COMPACT_ATOMS: atom_id res chain seq x y z
N ALA A 1 5.79 -7.08 -13.01
CA ALA A 1 5.03 -8.04 -13.86
C ALA A 1 3.66 -7.45 -14.06
N ASP A 2 3.04 -7.05 -12.95
CA ASP A 2 2.13 -5.92 -12.88
C ASP A 2 2.77 -4.61 -13.41
N ASN A 3 2.15 -3.85 -14.31
CA ASN A 3 1.24 -4.31 -15.39
C ASN A 3 1.99 -4.51 -16.73
N GLY A 4 3.28 -4.80 -16.67
CA GLY A 4 4.10 -5.07 -17.85
C GLY A 4 3.58 -6.22 -18.73
N ILE A 5 2.94 -7.25 -18.17
CA ILE A 5 2.37 -8.35 -18.94
C ILE A 5 1.15 -7.88 -19.74
N GLY A 6 0.23 -7.11 -19.14
CA GLY A 6 -0.92 -6.55 -19.85
C GLY A 6 -0.49 -5.57 -20.95
N VAL A 7 0.53 -4.74 -20.69
CA VAL A 7 1.14 -3.87 -21.71
C VAL A 7 1.71 -4.70 -22.87
N ALA A 8 2.48 -5.75 -22.57
CA ALA A 8 3.04 -6.62 -23.60
C ALA A 8 1.96 -7.31 -24.44
N PHE A 9 0.86 -7.74 -23.80
CA PHE A 9 -0.29 -8.32 -24.50
C PHE A 9 -0.96 -7.33 -25.46
N GLY A 10 -1.18 -6.09 -25.02
CA GLY A 10 -1.69 -5.03 -25.89
C GLY A 10 -0.78 -4.76 -27.09
N LEU A 11 0.54 -4.70 -26.86
CA LEU A 11 1.53 -4.53 -27.93
C LEU A 11 1.57 -5.70 -28.91
N ALA A 12 1.43 -6.93 -28.42
CA ALA A 12 1.34 -8.12 -29.26
C ALA A 12 0.10 -8.08 -30.17
N ILE A 13 -1.06 -7.68 -29.63
CA ILE A 13 -2.30 -7.55 -30.40
C ILE A 13 -2.17 -6.54 -31.55
N ILE A 14 -1.58 -5.38 -31.31
CA ILE A 14 -1.47 -4.32 -32.35
C ILE A 14 -0.43 -4.65 -33.43
N THR A 15 0.49 -5.57 -33.15
CA THR A 15 1.54 -5.99 -34.10
C THR A 15 1.17 -7.25 -34.88
N ASP A 16 0.17 -8.01 -34.42
CA ASP A 16 -0.30 -9.22 -35.09
C ASP A 16 -1.15 -8.90 -36.33
N LYS A 17 -0.60 -9.21 -37.51
CA LYS A 17 -1.27 -9.03 -38.81
C LYS A 17 -2.27 -10.14 -39.15
N THR A 18 -2.27 -11.23 -38.39
CA THR A 18 -3.13 -12.40 -38.61
C THR A 18 -4.41 -12.35 -37.80
N LEU A 19 -4.46 -11.50 -36.79
CA LEU A 19 -5.59 -11.34 -35.89
C LEU A 19 -6.82 -10.80 -36.63
N LYS A 20 -7.92 -11.57 -36.61
CA LYS A 20 -9.22 -11.14 -37.16
C LYS A 20 -10.05 -10.48 -36.07
N THR A 21 -10.02 -9.16 -36.02
CA THR A 21 -10.69 -8.38 -34.98
C THR A 21 -11.29 -7.09 -35.54
N GLY A 22 -12.17 -6.47 -34.77
CA GLY A 22 -12.64 -5.10 -35.02
C GLY A 22 -11.58 -4.07 -34.65
N ARG A 23 -11.99 -2.81 -34.53
CA ARG A 23 -11.08 -1.75 -34.07
C ARG A 23 -10.67 -1.99 -32.62
N ILE A 24 -9.37 -2.04 -32.37
CA ILE A 24 -8.77 -2.12 -31.04
C ILE A 24 -8.04 -0.81 -30.75
N GLU A 25 -8.19 -0.31 -29.53
CA GLU A 25 -7.40 0.79 -28.97
C GLU A 25 -6.63 0.24 -27.78
N VAL A 26 -5.30 0.47 -27.73
CA VAL A 26 -4.46 0.11 -26.59
C VAL A 26 -4.16 1.39 -25.84
N PHE A 27 -4.60 1.45 -24.58
CA PHE A 27 -4.43 2.61 -23.70
C PHE A 27 -3.51 2.23 -22.55
N ILE A 28 -2.41 2.95 -22.40
CA ILE A 28 -1.40 2.73 -21.37
C ILE A 28 -1.33 3.99 -20.52
N THR A 29 -1.61 3.85 -19.23
CA THR A 29 -1.63 4.96 -18.27
C THR A 29 -0.26 5.15 -17.61
N LYS A 30 -0.06 6.36 -17.10
CA LYS A 30 1.13 6.75 -16.32
C LYS A 30 0.79 6.77 -14.82
N ASP A 31 1.77 6.38 -14.01
CA ASP A 31 1.81 6.52 -12.54
C ASP A 31 0.66 5.84 -11.77
N GLU A 32 0.21 4.65 -12.21
CA GLU A 32 -0.80 3.84 -11.52
C GLU A 32 -0.39 3.57 -10.05
N GLU A 33 0.82 3.06 -9.84
CA GLU A 33 1.38 2.60 -8.55
C GLU A 33 1.52 3.66 -7.44
N THR A 34 1.24 4.93 -7.74
CA THR A 34 1.47 6.03 -6.80
C THR A 34 0.34 7.04 -6.75
N THR A 35 -0.08 7.56 -7.89
CA THR A 35 -0.99 8.73 -7.94
C THR A 35 -2.19 8.52 -8.84
N MET A 36 -2.14 7.52 -9.72
CA MET A 36 -3.10 7.30 -10.81
C MET A 36 -3.28 8.53 -11.71
N GLU A 37 -2.30 9.44 -11.77
CA GLU A 37 -2.45 10.74 -12.45
C GLU A 37 -2.83 10.58 -13.92
N GLY A 38 -2.28 9.58 -14.61
CA GLY A 38 -2.60 9.31 -16.02
C GLY A 38 -4.07 8.94 -16.25
N ALA A 39 -4.68 8.20 -15.31
CA ALA A 39 -6.10 7.85 -15.39
C ALA A 39 -6.98 9.06 -15.00
N ILE A 40 -6.62 9.77 -13.92
CA ILE A 40 -7.39 10.92 -13.41
C ILE A 40 -7.45 12.07 -14.43
N ARG A 41 -6.35 12.35 -15.13
CA ARG A 41 -6.27 13.46 -16.08
C ARG A 41 -6.64 13.08 -17.52
N MET A 42 -7.21 11.90 -17.74
CA MET A 42 -7.58 11.45 -19.07
C MET A 42 -8.68 12.36 -19.65
N SER A 43 -8.50 12.81 -20.90
CA SER A 43 -9.55 13.53 -21.61
C SER A 43 -10.73 12.59 -21.94
N PRO A 44 -11.99 12.98 -21.70
CA PRO A 44 -13.16 12.14 -21.98
C PRO A 44 -13.25 11.68 -23.45
N ASP A 45 -12.76 12.49 -24.38
CA ASP A 45 -12.88 12.23 -25.82
C ASP A 45 -11.65 11.50 -26.41
N LEU A 46 -10.71 11.05 -25.55
CA LEU A 46 -9.48 10.41 -25.99
C LEU A 46 -9.74 9.04 -26.66
N LEU A 47 -10.64 8.24 -26.07
CA LEU A 47 -10.95 6.90 -26.51
C LEU A 47 -12.30 6.86 -27.22
N LYS A 48 -12.41 6.00 -28.24
CA LYS A 48 -13.64 5.81 -29.01
C LYS A 48 -14.25 4.43 -28.78
N CYS A 49 -13.61 3.60 -27.97
CA CYS A 49 -14.09 2.27 -27.59
C CYS A 49 -15.40 2.33 -26.80
N GLN A 50 -16.27 1.33 -27.00
CA GLN A 50 -17.48 1.15 -26.18
C GLN A 50 -17.25 0.23 -24.97
N TYR A 51 -16.20 -0.58 -25.02
CA TYR A 51 -15.83 -1.55 -24.01
C TYR A 51 -14.36 -1.39 -23.66
N LEU A 52 -14.04 -1.49 -22.38
CA LEU A 52 -12.69 -1.46 -21.86
C LEU A 52 -12.41 -2.79 -21.16
N VAL A 53 -11.29 -3.42 -21.53
CA VAL A 53 -10.74 -4.57 -20.81
C VAL A 53 -9.49 -4.09 -20.11
N ASN A 54 -9.56 -3.97 -18.79
CA ASN A 54 -8.40 -3.68 -17.96
C ASN A 54 -7.62 -4.99 -17.76
N CYS A 55 -6.30 -4.93 -17.95
CA CYS A 55 -5.40 -6.09 -17.86
C CYS A 55 -4.57 -6.08 -16.58
N ASP A 56 -5.06 -5.43 -15.53
CA ASP A 56 -4.37 -5.17 -14.25
C ASP A 56 -4.77 -6.18 -13.15
N SER A 57 -5.57 -7.19 -13.51
CA SER A 57 -5.95 -8.25 -12.58
C SER A 57 -4.85 -9.30 -12.52
N GLU A 58 -4.37 -9.60 -11.31
CA GLU A 58 -3.23 -10.50 -11.10
C GLU A 58 -3.63 -11.99 -10.95
N ASP A 59 -4.91 -12.27 -10.70
CA ASP A 59 -5.40 -13.64 -10.47
C ASP A 59 -5.95 -14.31 -11.74
N PHE A 60 -5.35 -15.45 -12.11
CA PHE A 60 -5.79 -16.23 -13.25
C PHE A 60 -7.17 -16.85 -13.04
N GLY A 61 -8.05 -16.72 -14.05
CA GLY A 61 -9.39 -17.30 -14.02
C GLY A 61 -10.41 -16.49 -13.20
N ILE A 62 -10.00 -15.33 -12.68
CA ILE A 62 -10.86 -14.41 -11.93
C ILE A 62 -11.15 -13.19 -12.81
N ILE A 63 -12.42 -12.75 -12.82
CA ILE A 63 -12.84 -11.51 -13.49
C ILE A 63 -13.17 -10.49 -12.41
N THR A 64 -12.36 -9.42 -12.36
CA THR A 64 -12.57 -8.29 -11.46
C THR A 64 -13.56 -7.31 -12.09
N ILE A 65 -14.73 -7.15 -11.47
CA ILE A 65 -15.81 -6.26 -11.95
C ILE A 65 -15.93 -4.96 -11.13
N GLY A 66 -15.07 -4.76 -10.14
CA GLY A 66 -15.03 -3.57 -9.30
C GLY A 66 -13.83 -3.58 -8.36
N SER A 67 -13.46 -2.39 -7.87
CA SER A 67 -12.37 -2.18 -6.93
C SER A 67 -12.77 -1.18 -5.83
N ALA A 68 -12.00 -1.16 -4.75
CA ALA A 68 -12.15 -0.15 -3.71
C ALA A 68 -11.49 1.18 -4.14
N GLY A 69 -12.04 2.30 -3.69
CA GLY A 69 -11.34 3.59 -3.74
C GLY A 69 -10.26 3.71 -2.65
N GLY A 70 -9.41 4.73 -2.74
CA GLY A 70 -8.34 5.00 -1.78
C GLY A 70 -8.27 6.48 -1.36
N PHE A 71 -7.77 6.73 -0.15
CA PHE A 71 -7.45 8.06 0.36
C PHE A 71 -6.37 7.97 1.44
N ASP A 72 -5.39 8.87 1.39
CA ASP A 72 -4.31 8.94 2.37
C ASP A 72 -4.65 9.89 3.51
N SER A 73 -4.45 9.44 4.76
CA SER A 73 -4.63 10.25 5.95
C SER A 73 -3.33 10.31 6.76
N ASN A 74 -2.82 11.52 6.96
CA ASN A 74 -1.60 11.77 7.73
C ASN A 74 -1.92 12.51 9.02
N PHE A 75 -1.46 11.98 10.16
CA PHE A 75 -1.65 12.58 11.47
C PHE A 75 -0.30 13.00 12.05
N ASN A 76 -0.15 14.28 12.36
CA ASN A 76 1.06 14.83 12.95
C ASN A 76 0.74 15.32 14.36
N PHE A 77 1.44 14.77 15.35
CA PHE A 77 1.33 15.16 16.74
C PHE A 77 2.60 15.89 17.15
N LYS A 78 2.46 17.02 17.84
CA LYS A 78 3.57 17.70 18.49
C LYS A 78 3.59 17.26 19.95
N ALA A 79 4.73 16.75 20.40
CA ALA A 79 5.01 16.50 21.80
C ALA A 79 6.04 17.53 22.27
N GLU A 80 5.83 18.10 23.44
CA GLU A 80 6.83 18.93 24.10
C GLU A 80 7.87 18.00 24.76
N PRO A 81 9.16 18.13 24.46
CA PRO A 81 10.18 17.28 25.04
C PRO A 81 10.39 17.63 26.52
N GLU A 82 10.44 16.62 27.37
CA GLU A 82 10.72 16.74 28.80
C GLU A 82 11.96 15.92 29.17
N THR A 83 12.66 16.35 30.23
CA THR A 83 13.78 15.58 30.78
C THR A 83 13.26 14.63 31.85
N VAL A 84 13.47 13.33 31.63
CA VAL A 84 13.09 12.26 32.55
C VAL A 84 14.32 11.41 32.85
N GLU A 85 14.55 11.09 34.12
CA GLU A 85 15.60 10.16 34.54
C GLU A 85 15.07 8.73 34.56
N GLY A 86 15.89 7.77 34.13
CA GLY A 86 15.55 6.34 34.14
C GLY A 86 16.47 5.54 33.23
N ASP A 87 16.18 4.25 33.10
CA ASP A 87 16.93 3.35 32.23
C ASP A 87 16.32 3.34 30.82
N LEU A 88 17.19 3.34 29.81
CA LEU A 88 16.77 3.24 28.41
C LEU A 88 16.50 1.78 28.04
N VAL A 89 15.29 1.52 27.60
CA VAL A 89 14.84 0.19 27.16
C VAL A 89 14.38 0.27 25.71
N THR A 90 14.89 -0.65 24.88
CA THR A 90 14.42 -0.81 23.49
C THR A 90 13.37 -1.91 23.43
N VAL A 91 12.17 -1.57 23.00
CA VAL A 91 11.07 -2.50 22.76
C VAL A 91 10.98 -2.75 21.26
N LYS A 92 11.09 -4.02 20.84
CA LYS A 92 10.99 -4.41 19.43
C LYS A 92 9.83 -5.37 19.20
N VAL A 93 9.03 -5.08 18.19
CA VAL A 93 8.07 -6.00 17.58
C VAL A 93 8.60 -6.31 16.19
N SER A 94 8.81 -7.58 15.86
CA SER A 94 9.38 -7.96 14.56
C SER A 94 8.82 -9.29 14.07
N LYS A 95 9.05 -9.58 12.79
CA LYS A 95 8.66 -10.84 12.15
C LYS A 95 7.15 -11.11 12.17
N LEU A 96 6.32 -10.05 12.14
CA LEU A 96 4.91 -10.24 11.82
C LEU A 96 4.77 -10.56 10.33
N THR A 97 3.64 -11.17 9.97
CA THR A 97 3.39 -11.66 8.61
C THR A 97 3.40 -10.55 7.55
N GLY A 98 2.98 -9.33 7.90
CA GLY A 98 2.83 -8.23 6.94
C GLY A 98 1.76 -8.54 5.88
N GLY A 99 1.82 -7.86 4.74
CA GLY A 99 0.89 -8.07 3.61
C GLY A 99 0.43 -6.78 2.96
N HIS A 100 -0.33 -6.91 1.88
CA HIS A 100 -0.95 -5.77 1.21
C HIS A 100 -2.14 -5.24 2.03
N SER A 101 -2.17 -3.94 2.33
CA SER A 101 -3.16 -3.36 3.27
C SER A 101 -4.60 -3.36 2.75
N GLY A 102 -4.81 -3.53 1.44
CA GLY A 102 -6.11 -3.83 0.81
C GLY A 102 -6.38 -5.33 0.72
N CYS A 103 -5.77 -6.02 -0.25
CA CYS A 103 -5.96 -7.44 -0.52
C CYS A 103 -5.85 -8.36 0.71
N ASP A 104 -4.91 -8.14 1.63
CA ASP A 104 -4.69 -9.03 2.78
C ASP A 104 -5.45 -8.62 4.06
N ILE A 105 -6.20 -7.50 4.05
CA ILE A 105 -6.75 -6.95 5.30
C ILE A 105 -7.74 -7.87 5.99
N HIS A 106 -8.48 -8.66 5.19
CA HIS A 106 -9.49 -9.60 5.65
C HIS A 106 -8.90 -10.83 6.36
N PHE A 107 -7.58 -11.04 6.30
CA PHE A 107 -6.90 -12.09 7.06
C PHE A 107 -6.62 -11.71 8.52
N TYR A 108 -6.97 -10.49 8.94
CA TYR A 108 -6.78 -10.01 10.33
C TYR A 108 -5.34 -10.17 10.84
N ARG A 109 -4.36 -9.96 9.96
CA ARG A 109 -2.93 -10.03 10.31
C ARG A 109 -2.58 -8.95 11.32
N ALA A 110 -1.63 -9.26 12.21
CA ALA A 110 -1.17 -8.32 13.22
C ALA A 110 -0.42 -7.13 12.57
N ASN A 111 -0.72 -5.92 13.02
CA ASN A 111 -0.07 -4.69 12.61
C ASN A 111 0.94 -4.25 13.68
N ALA A 112 2.22 -4.13 13.33
CA ALA A 112 3.29 -3.85 14.29
C ALA A 112 3.12 -2.52 15.02
N VAL A 113 2.62 -1.46 14.35
CA VAL A 113 2.31 -0.16 14.97
C VAL A 113 1.30 -0.37 16.10
N LYS A 114 0.18 -1.05 15.80
CA LYS A 114 -0.87 -1.30 16.79
C LYS A 114 -0.38 -2.15 17.95
N VAL A 115 0.46 -3.15 17.68
CA VAL A 115 0.99 -4.06 18.70
C VAL A 115 1.93 -3.30 19.63
N ILE A 116 2.92 -2.57 19.12
CA ILE A 116 3.87 -1.85 19.97
C ILE A 116 3.16 -0.76 20.78
N THR A 117 2.22 -0.02 20.18
CA THR A 117 1.43 0.98 20.94
C THR A 117 0.65 0.34 22.08
N ARG A 118 0.03 -0.83 21.86
CA ARG A 118 -0.67 -1.56 22.93
C ARG A 118 0.27 -2.07 24.01
N LEU A 119 1.50 -2.48 23.66
CA LEU A 119 2.52 -2.86 24.63
C LEU A 119 2.92 -1.67 25.48
N LEU A 120 3.23 -0.53 24.86
CA LEU A 120 3.60 0.70 25.57
C LEU A 120 2.47 1.21 26.48
N GLN A 121 1.21 1.10 26.06
CA GLN A 121 0.05 1.42 26.90
C GLN A 121 -0.04 0.56 28.17
N LYS A 122 0.40 -0.71 28.11
CA LYS A 122 0.43 -1.62 29.26
C LYS A 122 1.68 -1.45 30.11
N LEU A 123 2.83 -1.20 29.48
CA LEU A 123 4.11 -0.98 30.16
C LEU A 123 4.12 0.35 30.91
N GLN A 124 3.40 1.35 30.40
CA GLN A 124 3.35 2.71 30.94
C GLN A 124 4.75 3.26 31.25
N PRO A 125 5.65 3.34 30.24
CA PRO A 125 6.98 3.88 30.46
C PRO A 125 6.90 5.34 30.91
N SER A 126 7.88 5.75 31.71
CA SER A 126 8.03 7.12 32.23
C SER A 126 8.28 8.12 31.10
N GLY A 127 8.81 7.68 29.96
CA GLY A 127 8.95 8.50 28.75
C GLY A 127 9.13 7.68 27.47
N ILE A 128 8.80 8.29 26.32
CA ILE A 128 9.08 7.73 24.98
C ILE A 128 10.12 8.64 24.32
N VAL A 129 11.26 8.06 23.95
CA VAL A 129 12.37 8.77 23.28
C VAL A 129 12.18 8.75 21.77
N SER A 130 11.83 7.59 21.22
CA SER A 130 11.54 7.43 19.80
C SER A 130 10.62 6.25 19.57
N MET A 131 9.87 6.29 18.47
CA MET A 131 9.08 5.17 17.97
C MET A 131 9.02 5.21 16.46
N GLU A 132 9.43 4.12 15.82
CA GLU A 132 9.39 3.94 14.37
C GLU A 132 8.71 2.62 14.02
N ALA A 133 7.83 2.63 13.02
CA ALA A 133 7.06 1.44 12.66
C ALA A 133 6.53 1.54 11.23
N GLY A 134 6.56 0.40 10.52
CA GLY A 134 6.12 0.33 9.12
C GLY A 134 7.15 0.82 8.11
N ASN A 135 6.80 0.70 6.83
CA ASN A 135 7.68 1.01 5.69
C ASN A 135 6.95 1.67 4.51
N ALA A 136 5.68 1.34 4.29
CA ALA A 136 4.86 1.89 3.20
C ALA A 136 3.38 1.99 3.64
N PRO A 137 2.62 2.97 3.11
CA PRO A 137 1.21 3.17 3.49
C PRO A 137 0.29 2.03 3.01
N ASN A 138 0.62 1.38 1.90
CA ASN A 138 -0.13 0.24 1.35
C ASN A 138 0.32 -1.12 1.89
N ALA A 139 1.19 -1.15 2.91
CA ALA A 139 1.69 -2.37 3.52
C ALA A 139 1.26 -2.48 4.99
N ILE A 140 0.81 -3.67 5.40
CA ILE A 140 0.58 -3.98 6.81
C ILE A 140 1.96 -4.04 7.51
N PRO A 141 2.24 -3.18 8.51
CA PRO A 141 3.54 -3.09 9.15
C PRO A 141 3.99 -4.40 9.82
N LEU A 142 5.17 -4.88 9.42
CA LEU A 142 5.76 -6.15 9.90
C LEU A 142 6.66 -6.00 11.14
N SER A 143 7.18 -4.79 11.37
CA SER A 143 8.06 -4.46 12.49
C SER A 143 7.83 -3.05 13.01
N ALA A 144 8.17 -2.88 14.28
CA ALA A 144 8.18 -1.63 15.00
C ALA A 144 9.24 -1.65 16.10
N GLU A 145 9.81 -0.50 16.38
CA GLU A 145 10.80 -0.29 17.43
C GLU A 145 10.44 0.98 18.20
N ALA A 146 10.56 0.92 19.53
CA ALA A 146 10.43 2.08 20.39
C ALA A 146 11.55 2.08 21.43
N VAL A 147 12.15 3.25 21.64
CA VAL A 147 13.08 3.50 22.74
C VAL A 147 12.32 4.25 23.82
N VAL A 148 12.31 3.71 25.03
CA VAL A 148 11.54 4.24 26.16
C VAL A 148 12.40 4.37 27.40
N ILE A 149 11.94 5.20 28.33
CA ILE A 149 12.53 5.38 29.66
C ILE A 149 11.63 4.64 30.66
N CYS A 150 12.23 3.74 31.44
CA CYS A 150 11.56 3.06 32.54
C CYS A 150 12.20 3.49 33.87
N ASP A 151 11.40 3.49 34.94
CA ASP A 151 11.90 3.67 36.30
C ASP A 151 12.92 2.57 36.65
N LYS A 152 13.86 2.91 37.54
CA LYS A 152 14.88 1.97 38.06
C LYS A 152 14.29 0.89 38.97
#